data_AF-A0A3C1B8X7-F1
#
_entry.id   AF-A0A3C1B8X7-F1
#
_cell.length_a   1.000
_cell.length_b   1.000
_cell.length_c   1.000
_cell.angle_alpha   90.00
_cell.angle_beta   90.00
_cell.angle_gamma   90.00
#
_symmetry.space_group_name_H-M   'P 1'
#
loop_
_entity.id
_entity.type
_entity.pdbx_description
1 polymer ?
#
loop_
_entity_poly.entity_id
_entity_poly.type
_entity_poly.pdbx_seq_one_letter_code
_entity_poly.pdbx_strand_id
1 'polypeptide(L)'
;MPNTDCLEKLPKPALGEPYLLTPGPLTTAYDVKQEMLKDWGSWDDDFRAMTAQIRTGLLALIGPKADLYDCVPMQGPGSYAVEAMLGSFV
;
A
#
# COMPACT_ATOMS: atom_id res chain seq x y z
N MET A 1 -0.66 23.47 27.63
CA MET A 1 -1.47 22.81 26.59
C MET A 1 -0.79 23.09 25.26
N PRO A 2 -0.46 22.09 24.44
CA PRO A 2 0.12 22.35 23.12
C PRO A 2 -0.91 23.08 22.26
N ASN A 3 -0.42 24.09 21.53
CA ASN A 3 -1.17 25.03 20.72
C ASN A 3 -1.98 24.32 19.62
N THR A 4 -3.29 24.53 19.57
CA THR A 4 -4.21 23.99 18.54
C THR A 4 -4.20 24.76 17.22
N ASP A 5 -3.43 25.85 17.09
CA ASP A 5 -3.36 26.69 15.89
C ASP A 5 -2.74 26.04 14.64
N CYS A 6 -2.26 24.79 14.74
CA CYS A 6 -1.60 24.09 13.62
C CYS A 6 -2.40 22.88 13.09
N LEU A 7 -3.67 22.72 13.46
CA LEU A 7 -4.53 21.72 12.83
C LEU A 7 -4.93 22.22 11.42
N GLU A 8 -4.00 22.11 10.48
CA GLU A 8 -4.33 22.20 9.06
C GLU A 8 -5.50 21.26 8.78
N LYS A 9 -6.60 21.81 8.27
CA LYS A 9 -7.79 21.03 7.93
C LYS A 9 -7.38 19.98 6.91
N LEU A 10 -7.71 18.71 7.17
CA LEU A 10 -7.51 17.63 6.20
C LEU A 10 -8.09 18.04 4.84
N PRO A 11 -7.32 17.89 3.74
CA PRO A 11 -7.76 18.31 2.43
C PRO A 11 -8.98 17.49 2.00
N LYS A 12 -10.01 18.19 1.50
CA LYS A 12 -11.22 17.53 0.99
C LYS A 12 -10.86 16.59 -0.17
N PRO A 13 -11.55 15.45 -0.32
CA PRO A 13 -11.30 14.54 -1.42
C PRO A 13 -11.51 15.27 -2.76
N ALA A 14 -10.56 15.08 -3.68
CA ALA A 14 -10.43 15.91 -4.88
C ALA A 14 -11.60 15.77 -5.87
N LEU A 15 -12.32 14.65 -5.85
CA LEU A 15 -13.44 14.38 -6.76
C LEU A 15 -14.81 14.61 -6.08
N GLY A 16 -14.83 15.18 -4.86
CA GLY A 16 -16.04 15.48 -4.12
C GLY A 16 -16.68 14.27 -3.44
N GLU A 17 -15.99 13.13 -3.40
CA GLU A 17 -16.42 11.94 -2.67
C GLU A 17 -16.42 12.17 -1.14
N PRO A 18 -17.26 11.45 -0.36
CA PRO A 18 -17.20 11.52 1.09
C PRO A 18 -15.92 10.89 1.62
N TYR A 19 -15.50 11.31 2.81
CA TYR A 19 -14.43 10.62 3.54
C TYR A 19 -14.89 9.22 3.96
N LEU A 20 -14.11 8.20 3.61
CA LEU A 20 -14.27 6.84 4.09
C LEU A 20 -13.52 6.69 5.42
N LEU A 21 -14.28 6.84 6.51
CA LEU A 21 -13.81 6.64 7.89
C LEU A 21 -14.03 5.18 8.32
N THR A 22 -13.57 4.25 7.49
CA THR A 22 -13.73 2.80 7.66
C THR A 22 -12.38 2.17 8.02
N PRO A 23 -12.37 0.94 8.57
CA PRO A 23 -11.12 0.18 8.72
C PRO A 23 -10.49 -0.22 7.37
N GLY A 24 -11.23 -0.10 6.27
CA GLY A 24 -10.82 -0.43 4.91
C GLY A 24 -12.05 -0.78 4.05
N PRO A 25 -12.12 -0.37 2.77
CA PRO A 25 -11.22 0.56 2.07
C PRO A 25 -11.39 2.01 2.56
N LEU A 26 -10.29 2.78 2.57
CA LEU A 26 -10.22 4.15 3.09
C LEU A 26 -10.04 5.21 1.99
N THR A 27 -10.22 6.49 2.32
CA THR A 27 -9.94 7.59 1.38
C THR A 27 -8.44 7.74 1.19
N THR A 28 -7.95 7.43 -0.02
CA THR A 28 -6.55 7.63 -0.41
C THR A 28 -6.27 9.06 -0.88
N ALA A 29 -5.01 9.48 -0.79
CA ALA A 29 -4.53 10.75 -1.33
C ALA A 29 -4.74 10.82 -2.86
N TYR A 30 -4.84 12.04 -3.39
CA TYR A 30 -5.19 12.24 -4.79
C TYR A 30 -4.09 11.77 -5.75
N ASP A 31 -2.83 12.01 -5.41
CA ASP A 31 -1.65 11.52 -6.13
C ASP A 31 -1.66 9.99 -6.29
N VAL A 32 -1.99 9.24 -5.24
CA VAL A 32 -2.13 7.76 -5.31
C VAL A 32 -3.16 7.34 -6.35
N LYS A 33 -4.29 8.07 -6.47
CA LYS A 33 -5.31 7.78 -7.50
C LYS A 33 -4.83 8.14 -8.90
N GLN A 34 -4.06 9.23 -9.04
CA GLN A 34 -3.51 9.64 -10.34
C GLN A 34 -2.52 8.62 -10.88
N GLU A 35 -1.68 8.02 -10.02
CA GLU A 35 -0.75 6.96 -10.43
C GLU A 35 -1.47 5.70 -10.98
N MET A 36 -2.75 5.50 -10.63
CA MET A 36 -3.57 4.41 -11.18
C MET A 36 -4.02 4.64 -12.63
N LEU A 37 -3.84 5.84 -13.19
CA LEU A 37 -4.23 6.17 -14.57
C LEU A 37 -3.20 5.71 -15.62
N LYS A 38 -2.22 4.90 -15.21
CA LYS A 38 -1.16 4.38 -16.07
C LYS A 38 -1.27 2.87 -16.23
N ASP A 39 -1.23 2.41 -17.48
CA ASP A 39 -1.13 0.99 -17.82
C ASP A 39 0.33 0.50 -17.72
N TRP A 40 0.49 -0.76 -17.35
CA TRP A 40 1.80 -1.39 -17.17
C TRP A 40 1.83 -2.77 -17.81
N GLY A 41 2.87 -3.08 -18.61
CA GLY A 41 3.15 -4.44 -19.03
C GLY A 41 3.84 -5.22 -17.92
N SER A 42 3.37 -6.43 -17.62
CA SER A 42 3.95 -7.25 -16.54
C SER A 42 5.40 -7.69 -16.78
N TRP A 43 5.84 -7.67 -18.04
CA TRP A 43 7.19 -7.98 -18.47
C TRP A 43 8.08 -6.74 -18.60
N ASP A 44 7.53 -5.55 -18.48
CA ASP A 44 8.28 -4.30 -18.62
C ASP A 44 9.25 -4.15 -17.45
N ASP A 45 10.47 -3.69 -17.75
CA ASP A 45 11.52 -3.50 -16.74
C ASP A 45 11.07 -2.53 -15.64
N ASP A 46 10.30 -1.50 -16.00
CA ASP A 46 9.79 -0.55 -15.02
C ASP A 46 8.76 -1.19 -14.06
N PHE A 47 7.91 -2.09 -14.53
CA PHE A 47 6.95 -2.81 -13.67
C PHE A 47 7.68 -3.79 -12.73
N ARG A 48 8.71 -4.47 -13.25
CA ARG A 48 9.58 -5.36 -12.47
C ARG A 48 10.35 -4.56 -11.40
N ALA A 49 10.86 -3.38 -11.76
CA ALA A 49 11.54 -2.47 -10.84
C ALA A 49 10.59 -1.95 -9.75
N MET A 50 9.38 -1.53 -10.11
CA MET A 50 8.34 -1.14 -9.14
C MET A 50 8.02 -2.27 -8.16
N THR A 51 7.85 -3.49 -8.67
CA THR A 51 7.58 -4.67 -7.82
C THR A 51 8.74 -4.93 -6.84
N ALA A 52 9.99 -4.79 -7.30
CA ALA A 52 11.17 -4.92 -6.43
C ALA A 52 11.26 -3.81 -5.38
N GLN A 53 10.89 -2.57 -5.73
CA GLN A 53 10.83 -1.45 -4.79
C GLN A 53 9.77 -1.67 -3.70
N ILE A 54 8.58 -2.17 -4.06
CA ILE A 54 7.54 -2.52 -3.08
C ILE A 54 8.06 -3.59 -2.11
N ARG A 55 8.66 -4.67 -2.61
CA ARG A 55 9.21 -5.75 -1.78
C ARG A 55 10.28 -5.25 -0.81
N THR A 56 11.25 -4.49 -1.30
CA THR A 56 12.34 -3.95 -0.47
C THR A 56 11.84 -2.92 0.55
N GLY A 57 10.90 -2.06 0.16
CA GLY A 57 10.25 -1.12 1.07
C GLY A 57 9.49 -1.81 2.20
N LEU A 58 8.72 -2.86 1.90
CA LEU A 58 8.00 -3.64 2.91
C LEU A 58 8.95 -4.36 3.88
N LEU A 59 10.04 -4.94 3.37
CA LEU A 59 11.06 -5.56 4.23
C LEU A 59 11.73 -4.52 5.15
N ALA A 60 11.99 -3.32 4.65
CA ALA A 60 12.57 -2.24 5.47
C ALA A 60 11.68 -1.85 6.65
N LEU A 61 10.35 -1.99 6.55
CA LEU A 61 9.42 -1.71 7.66
C LEU A 61 9.54 -2.72 8.82
N ILE A 62 10.09 -3.92 8.59
CA ILE A 62 10.32 -4.94 9.63
C ILE A 62 11.45 -4.52 10.58
N GLY A 63 12.39 -3.70 10.12
CA GLY A 63 13.51 -3.20 10.92
C GLY A 63 14.71 -4.18 10.98
N PRO A 64 15.43 -4.30 12.12
CA PRO A 64 16.74 -4.96 12.20
C PRO A 64 16.80 -6.44 11.80
N LYS A 65 15.66 -7.11 11.62
CA LYS A 65 15.57 -8.53 11.23
C LYS A 65 15.08 -8.73 9.80
N ALA A 66 15.03 -7.66 9.00
CA ALA A 66 14.52 -7.72 7.63
C ALA A 66 15.24 -8.76 6.74
N ASP A 67 16.51 -9.04 7.03
CA ASP A 67 17.34 -10.04 6.35
C ASP A 67 16.89 -11.49 6.57
N LEU A 68 16.06 -11.75 7.58
CA LEU A 68 15.50 -13.07 7.86
C LEU A 68 14.20 -13.36 7.08
N TYR A 69 13.68 -12.39 6.33
CA TYR A 69 12.39 -12.48 5.67
C TYR A 69 12.50 -12.16 4.17
N ASP A 70 11.52 -12.66 3.41
CA ASP A 70 11.27 -12.23 2.04
C ASP A 70 9.83 -11.72 1.92
N CYS A 71 9.58 -10.87 0.94
CA CYS A 71 8.26 -10.34 0.62
C CYS A 71 7.77 -10.93 -0.71
N VAL A 72 6.61 -11.58 -0.67
CA VAL A 72 5.91 -12.10 -1.85
C VAL A 72 4.57 -11.37 -1.99
N PRO A 73 4.43 -10.44 -2.97
CA PRO A 73 3.15 -9.80 -3.24
C PRO A 73 2.12 -10.83 -3.71
N MET A 74 0.92 -10.80 -3.11
CA MET A 74 -0.19 -11.70 -3.45
C MET A 74 -1.34 -10.91 -4.08
N GLN A 75 -1.83 -11.38 -5.23
CA GLN A 75 -2.98 -10.77 -5.88
C GLN A 75 -4.27 -11.16 -5.12
N GLY A 76 -5.06 -10.15 -4.76
CA GLY A 76 -6.36 -10.34 -4.12
C GLY A 76 -6.47 -9.64 -2.76
N PRO A 77 -7.59 -9.83 -2.06
CA PRO A 77 -7.78 -9.29 -0.72
C PRO A 77 -6.89 -10.01 0.30
N GLY A 78 -6.76 -9.43 1.50
CA GLY A 78 -5.91 -9.98 2.57
C GLY A 78 -6.25 -11.43 2.98
N SER A 79 -7.51 -11.86 2.85
CA SER A 79 -7.90 -13.25 3.12
C SER A 79 -7.18 -14.26 2.22
N TYR A 80 -6.84 -13.88 0.98
CA TYR A 80 -6.12 -14.77 0.06
C TYR A 80 -4.68 -15.00 0.53
N ALA A 81 -4.03 -13.98 1.10
CA ALA A 81 -2.69 -14.13 1.68
C ALA A 81 -2.72 -15.04 2.92
N VAL A 82 -3.77 -14.95 3.74
CA VAL A 82 -3.96 -15.85 4.89
C VAL A 82 -4.18 -17.29 4.43
N GLU A 83 -5.03 -17.51 3.43
CA GLU A 83 -5.29 -18.84 2.87
C GLU A 83 -4.04 -19.42 2.19
N ALA A 84 -3.30 -18.63 1.42
CA ALA A 84 -2.05 -19.04 0.80
C ALA A 84 -1.00 -19.45 1.85
N MET A 85 -0.89 -18.72 2.96
CA MET A 85 -0.01 -19.09 4.07
C MET A 85 -0.42 -20.45 4.65
N LEU A 86 -1.71 -20.65 4.96
CA LEU A 86 -2.20 -21.92 5.50
C LEU A 86 -2.01 -23.10 4.54
N GLY A 87 -2.21 -22.89 3.23
CA GLY A 87 -2.11 -23.94 2.22
C GLY A 87 -0.69 -24.29 1.77
N SER A 88 0.28 -23.39 1.98
CA SER A 88 1.68 -23.58 1.56
C SER A 88 2.66 -23.85 2.70
N PHE A 89 2.23 -23.69 3.96
CA PHE A 89 3.05 -23.93 5.16
C PHE A 89 3.14 -25.43 5.55
N VAL A 90 3.14 -26.32 4.57
CA VAL A 90 3.21 -27.78 4.74
C VAL A 90 4.46 -28.36 4.08
#